data_AF-A0A954HJ23-F1
#
_entry.id   AF-A0A954HJ23-F1
#
_cell.length_a   1.000
_cell.length_b   1.000
_cell.length_c   1.000
_cell.angle_alpha   90.00
_cell.angle_beta   90.00
_cell.angle_gamma   90.00
#
_symmetry.space_group_name_H-M   'P 1'
#
loop_
_entity.id
_entity.type
_entity.pdbx_description
1 polymer ?
#
loop_
_entity_poly.entity_id
_entity_poly.type
_entity_poly.pdbx_seq_one_letter_code
_entity_poly.pdbx_strand_id
1 'polypeptide(L)'
;MTRDPVPATLVRVLQAARVLAKENEAAAVLILSEAAYDFSLVQKEVGHPNLIVASHIPDVQEAAKQDEIEVIALSQEPQTRHMQVSQALLDAIADDLVQTG
;
A
#
# COMPACT_ATOMS: atom_id res chain seq x y z
N MET A 1 2.59 4.79 -19.12
CA MET A 1 2.48 5.77 -18.02
C MET A 1 3.86 6.05 -17.46
N THR A 2 4.11 7.26 -17.00
CA THR A 2 5.40 7.63 -16.38
C THR A 2 5.32 7.29 -14.90
N ARG A 3 6.24 6.46 -14.39
CA ARG A 3 6.31 6.16 -12.96
C ARG A 3 6.94 7.32 -12.20
N ASP A 4 6.41 7.62 -11.02
CA ASP A 4 6.97 8.61 -10.12
C ASP A 4 8.24 8.08 -9.44
N PRO A 5 9.30 8.89 -9.29
CA PRO A 5 10.47 8.48 -8.53
C PRO A 5 10.11 8.31 -7.05
N VAL A 6 10.59 7.24 -6.42
CA VAL A 6 10.42 7.01 -4.98
C VAL A 6 11.33 7.97 -4.22
N PRO A 7 10.80 8.95 -3.46
CA PRO A 7 11.64 9.93 -2.76
C PRO A 7 12.44 9.28 -1.63
N ALA A 8 13.66 9.77 -1.37
CA ALA A 8 14.50 9.25 -0.29
C ALA A 8 13.83 9.32 1.10
N THR A 9 12.97 10.31 1.33
CA THR A 9 12.17 10.41 2.56
C THR A 9 11.17 9.28 2.67
N LEU A 10 10.51 8.91 1.57
CA LEU A 10 9.58 7.78 1.54
C LEU A 10 10.32 6.47 1.84
N VAL A 11 11.50 6.27 1.25
CA VAL A 11 12.36 5.10 1.55
C VAL A 11 12.62 4.96 3.05
N ARG A 12 12.95 6.06 3.74
CA ARG A 12 13.19 6.03 5.20
C ARG A 12 11.93 5.68 5.99
N VAL A 13 10.76 6.15 5.56
CA VAL A 13 9.48 5.80 6.19
C VAL A 13 9.16 4.32 5.97
N LEU A 14 9.39 3.79 4.77
CA LEU A 14 9.20 2.37 4.46
C LEU A 14 10.11 1.48 5.30
N GLN A 15 11.37 1.89 5.50
CA GLN A 15 12.31 1.17 6.36
C GLN A 15 11.87 1.16 7.83
N ALA A 16 11.32 2.28 8.34
CA ALA A 16 10.75 2.33 9.68
C ALA A 16 9.49 1.44 9.79
N ALA A 17 8.61 1.50 8.80
CA ALA A 17 7.42 0.66 8.72
C ALA A 17 7.78 -0.83 8.70
N ARG A 18 8.82 -1.22 7.95
CA ARG A 18 9.36 -2.59 7.94
C ARG A 18 9.81 -3.05 9.32
N VAL A 19 10.55 -2.22 10.06
CA VAL A 19 11.02 -2.56 11.41
C VAL A 19 9.81 -2.80 12.32
N LEU A 20 8.86 -1.88 12.34
CA LEU A 20 7.64 -2.01 13.15
C LEU A 20 6.81 -3.23 12.76
N ALA A 21 6.63 -3.47 11.46
CA ALA A 21 5.90 -4.61 10.95
C ALA A 21 6.54 -5.93 11.38
N LYS A 22 7.88 -6.02 11.34
CA LYS A 22 8.61 -7.20 11.81
C LYS A 22 8.49 -7.40 13.32
N GLU A 23 8.63 -6.33 14.11
CA GLU A 23 8.58 -6.40 15.58
C GLU A 23 7.20 -6.80 16.11
N ASN A 24 6.14 -6.45 15.39
CA ASN A 24 4.76 -6.74 15.77
C ASN A 24 4.15 -7.90 14.97
N GLU A 25 4.95 -8.64 14.20
CA GLU A 25 4.50 -9.75 13.35
C GLU A 25 3.29 -9.37 12.46
N ALA A 26 3.31 -8.13 11.95
CA ALA A 26 2.21 -7.61 11.15
C ALA A 26 2.05 -8.46 9.88
N ALA A 27 0.79 -8.69 9.48
CA ALA A 27 0.46 -9.50 8.30
C ALA A 27 0.80 -8.79 6.98
N ALA A 28 0.74 -7.45 6.96
CA ALA A 28 0.97 -6.64 5.77
C ALA A 28 1.37 -5.19 6.14
N VAL A 29 1.94 -4.47 5.18
CA VAL A 29 2.07 -3.01 5.21
C VAL A 29 1.12 -2.42 4.19
N LEU A 30 0.18 -1.59 4.65
CA LEU A 30 -0.76 -0.86 3.79
C LEU A 30 -0.23 0.54 3.46
N ILE A 31 -0.19 0.90 2.18
CA ILE A 31 0.13 2.26 1.74
C ILE A 31 -1.05 2.91 1.02
N LEU A 32 -1.44 4.11 1.46
CA LEU A 32 -2.34 4.97 0.69
C LEU A 32 -1.50 5.78 -0.30
N SER A 33 -1.63 5.52 -1.60
CA SER A 33 -0.84 6.21 -2.62
C SER A 33 -1.69 7.12 -3.51
N GLU A 34 -1.17 8.32 -3.74
CA GLU A 34 -1.69 9.30 -4.72
C GLU A 34 -0.76 9.44 -5.93
N ALA A 35 0.34 8.68 -5.97
CA ALA A 35 1.34 8.70 -7.04
C ALA A 35 1.64 7.28 -7.53
N ALA A 36 1.93 7.16 -8.82
CA ALA A 36 2.15 5.88 -9.49
C ALA A 36 3.64 5.51 -9.42
N TYR A 37 4.09 5.09 -8.24
CA TYR A 37 5.48 4.67 -8.02
C TYR A 37 5.82 3.36 -8.75
N ASP A 38 7.11 3.02 -8.74
CA ASP A 38 7.56 1.63 -8.94
C ASP A 38 7.31 0.86 -7.63
N PHE A 39 6.19 0.15 -7.56
CA PHE A 39 5.78 -0.58 -6.37
C PHE A 39 6.60 -1.84 -6.14
N SER A 40 7.27 -2.38 -7.16
CA SER A 40 8.27 -3.42 -6.98
C SER A 40 9.47 -2.93 -6.16
N LEU A 41 9.91 -1.67 -6.36
CA LEU A 41 10.93 -1.05 -5.51
C LEU A 41 10.40 -0.77 -4.10
N VAL A 42 9.17 -0.28 -3.96
CA VAL A 42 8.53 -0.07 -2.65
C VAL A 42 8.45 -1.38 -1.86
N GLN A 43 8.03 -2.47 -2.50
CA GLN A 43 7.98 -3.81 -1.91
C GLN A 43 9.36 -4.30 -1.46
N LYS A 44 10.43 -3.99 -2.21
CA LYS A 44 11.80 -4.34 -1.79
C LYS A 44 12.25 -3.60 -0.52
N GLU A 45 11.87 -2.33 -0.38
CA GLU A 45 12.17 -1.57 0.84
C GLU A 45 11.39 -2.09 2.05
N VAL A 46 10.12 -2.46 1.85
CA VAL A 46 9.26 -3.04 2.89
C VAL A 46 9.68 -4.47 3.25
N GLY A 47 10.13 -5.28 2.28
CA GLY A 47 10.54 -6.67 2.52
C GLY A 47 9.35 -7.57 2.86
N HIS A 48 9.44 -8.31 3.97
CA HIS A 48 8.31 -9.04 4.55
C HIS A 48 7.86 -8.33 5.83
N PRO A 49 6.54 -8.09 6.02
CA PRO A 49 5.39 -8.68 5.32
C PRO A 49 5.02 -8.04 3.95
N ASN A 50 4.00 -8.60 3.27
CA ASN A 50 3.53 -8.16 1.94
C ASN A 50 3.05 -6.70 1.94
N LEU A 51 3.31 -5.97 0.85
CA LEU A 51 2.79 -4.62 0.61
C LEU A 51 1.39 -4.71 0.02
N ILE A 52 0.47 -3.89 0.53
CA ILE A 52 -0.85 -3.65 -0.05
C ILE A 52 -0.93 -2.18 -0.44
N VAL A 53 -1.27 -1.90 -1.69
CA VAL A 53 -1.46 -0.54 -2.21
C VAL A 53 -2.95 -0.21 -2.23
N ALA A 54 -3.36 0.86 -1.58
CA ALA A 54 -4.73 1.35 -1.65
C ALA A 54 -4.78 2.74 -2.32
N SER A 55 -5.63 2.87 -3.34
CA SER A 55 -5.79 4.13 -4.07
C SER A 55 -7.13 4.20 -4.79
N HIS A 56 -7.62 5.42 -4.98
CA HIS A 56 -8.79 5.73 -5.80
C HIS A 56 -8.39 6.20 -7.21
N ILE A 57 -7.08 6.30 -7.50
CA ILE A 57 -6.53 6.80 -8.76
C ILE A 57 -6.24 5.61 -9.68
N PRO A 58 -6.87 5.52 -10.87
CA PRO A 58 -6.69 4.39 -11.79
C PRO A 58 -5.23 4.13 -12.18
N ASP A 59 -4.45 5.19 -12.43
CA ASP A 59 -3.04 5.08 -12.81
C ASP A 59 -2.20 4.41 -11.72
N VAL A 60 -2.51 4.68 -10.44
CA VAL A 60 -1.85 4.06 -9.29
C VAL A 60 -2.23 2.58 -9.18
N GLN A 61 -3.50 2.26 -9.40
CA GLN A 61 -3.97 0.88 -9.34
C GLN A 61 -3.37 0.03 -10.46
N GLU A 62 -3.30 0.57 -11.68
CA GLU A 62 -2.70 -0.09 -12.82
C GLU A 62 -1.19 -0.28 -12.62
N ALA A 63 -0.52 0.71 -12.06
CA ALA A 63 0.88 0.61 -11.67
C ALA A 63 1.14 -0.53 -10.66
N ALA A 64 0.30 -0.66 -9.62
CA ALA A 64 0.42 -1.74 -8.65
C ALA A 64 0.17 -3.12 -9.28
N LYS A 65 -0.85 -3.25 -10.13
CA LYS A 65 -1.16 -4.49 -10.85
C LYS A 65 -0.03 -4.94 -11.77
N GLN A 66 0.57 -4.02 -12.52
CA GLN A 66 1.70 -4.30 -13.40
C GLN A 66 2.94 -4.78 -12.63
N ASP A 67 3.09 -4.31 -11.39
CA ASP A 67 4.20 -4.65 -10.52
C ASP A 67 3.90 -5.91 -9.68
N GLU A 68 2.76 -6.57 -9.94
CA GLU A 68 2.26 -7.76 -9.23
C GLU A 68 2.10 -7.54 -7.72
N ILE A 69 1.69 -6.32 -7.33
CA ILE A 69 1.41 -5.94 -5.95
C ILE A 69 -0.10 -5.89 -5.71
N GLU A 70 -0.52 -6.43 -4.57
CA GLU A 70 -1.91 -6.43 -4.14
C GLU A 70 -2.46 -5.00 -4.05
N VAL A 71 -3.65 -4.79 -4.61
CA VAL A 71 -4.25 -3.47 -4.75
C VAL A 71 -5.68 -3.44 -4.27
N ILE A 72 -6.00 -2.41 -3.49
CA ILE A 72 -7.36 -2.11 -3.03
C ILE A 72 -7.84 -0.85 -3.72
N ALA A 73 -8.90 -1.00 -4.51
CA ALA A 73 -9.51 0.10 -5.22
C ALA A 73 -10.44 0.88 -4.28
N LEU A 74 -9.99 2.07 -3.85
CA LEU A 74 -10.77 2.93 -2.98
C LEU A 74 -11.83 3.72 -3.77
N SER A 75 -12.97 3.97 -3.13
CA SER A 75 -14.00 4.87 -3.63
C SER A 75 -13.47 6.31 -3.78
N GLN A 76 -13.85 6.99 -4.86
CA GLN A 76 -13.45 8.38 -5.15
C GLN A 76 -14.17 9.44 -4.28
N GLU A 77 -15.00 9.03 -3.31
CA GLU A 77 -15.73 9.98 -2.48
C GLU A 77 -14.77 10.83 -1.62
N PRO A 78 -15.13 12.09 -1.29
CA PRO A 78 -14.33 12.89 -0.38
C PRO A 78 -14.38 12.28 1.02
N GLN A 79 -13.36 11.49 1.33
CA GLN A 79 -13.21 10.80 2.59
C GLN A 79 -12.03 11.39 3.38
N THR A 80 -12.13 11.36 4.71
CA THR A 80 -10.97 11.64 5.56
C THR A 80 -9.94 10.52 5.40
N ARG A 81 -8.65 10.81 5.59
CA ARG A 81 -7.59 9.78 5.53
C ARG A 81 -7.88 8.60 6.47
N HIS A 82 -8.44 8.87 7.65
CA HIS A 82 -8.85 7.81 8.57
C HIS A 82 -9.92 6.89 7.95
N MET A 83 -10.94 7.47 7.31
CA MET A 83 -11.99 6.68 6.66
C MET A 83 -11.46 5.86 5.49
N GLN A 84 -10.51 6.41 4.72
CA GLN A 84 -9.82 5.67 3.65
C GLN A 84 -9.03 4.48 4.19
N VAL A 85 -8.31 4.64 5.31
CA VAL A 85 -7.61 3.53 5.96
C VAL A 85 -8.60 2.47 6.45
N SER A 86 -9.69 2.89 7.10
CA SER A 86 -10.73 1.95 7.56
C SER A 86 -11.36 1.18 6.41
N GLN A 87 -11.71 1.86 5.31
CA GLN A 87 -12.25 1.23 4.11
C GLN A 87 -11.23 0.25 3.50
N ALA A 88 -9.99 0.70 3.32
CA ALA A 88 -8.92 -0.14 2.81
C ALA A 88 -8.74 -1.41 3.64
N LEU A 89 -8.80 -1.32 4.97
CA LEU A 89 -8.67 -2.49 5.83
C LEU A 89 -9.86 -3.45 5.69
N LEU A 90 -11.09 -2.91 5.64
CA LEU A 90 -12.29 -3.74 5.46
C LEU A 90 -12.28 -4.47 4.12
N ASP A 91 -11.86 -3.79 3.06
CA ASP A 91 -11.73 -4.38 1.73
C ASP A 91 -10.59 -5.41 1.69
N ALA A 92 -9.45 -5.12 2.35
CA ALA A 92 -8.35 -6.08 2.47
C ALA A 92 -8.80 -7.39 3.14
N ILE A 93 -9.67 -7.29 4.15
CA ILE A 93 -10.26 -8.46 4.83
C ILE A 93 -11.23 -9.17 3.88
N ALA A 94 -12.07 -8.43 3.16
CA ALA A 94 -13.03 -8.99 2.22
C ALA A 94 -12.36 -9.73 1.05
N ASP A 95 -11.19 -9.26 0.63
CA ASP A 95 -10.37 -9.83 -0.45
C ASP A 95 -9.38 -10.91 0.05
N ASP A 96 -9.49 -11.34 1.32
CA ASP A 96 -8.61 -12.32 1.97
C ASP A 96 -7.10 -11.93 1.98
N LEU A 97 -6.78 -10.65 1.81
CA LEU A 97 -5.40 -10.12 1.85
C LEU A 97 -4.86 -10.05 3.28
N VAL A 98 -5.75 -9.85 4.26
CA VAL A 98 -5.42 -9.86 5.69
C VAL A 98 -6.53 -10.56 6.48
N GLN A 99 -6.15 -11.26 7.55
CA GLN A 99 -7.10 -11.93 8.44
C GLN A 99 -7.46 -11.03 9.63
N THR A 100 -8.62 -11.28 10.22
CA THR A 100 -9.03 -10.64 11.48
C THR A 100 -8.23 -11.20 12.65
N GLY A 101 -7.60 -10.33 13.45
CA GLY A 101 -6.81 -10.71 14.63
C GLY A 101 -5.77 -9.66 14.95
#